data_AF-A0A6F9A1E0-F1
#
_entry.id   AF-A0A6F9A1E0-F1
#
_cell.length_a   1.000
_cell.length_b   1.000
_cell.length_c   1.000
_cell.angle_alpha   90.00
_cell.angle_beta   90.00
_cell.angle_gamma   90.00
#
_symmetry.space_group_name_H-M   'P 1'
#
loop_
_entity.id
_entity.type
_entity.pdbx_description
1 polymer ?
#
loop_
_entity_poly.entity_id
_entity_poly.type
_entity_poly.pdbx_seq_one_letter_code
_entity_poly.pdbx_strand_id
1 'polypeptide(L)' 'MASKSSPFETKFSFNLLPTKTFPFLQDRSTLQLLMKWSMLGRISAQAFSFDQTFYPYNSHDFTLVS' A
#
# COMPACT_ATOMS: atom_id res chain seq x y z
N MET A 1 30.65 21.92 2.36
CA MET A 1 29.82 20.70 2.54
C MET A 1 28.37 21.13 2.63
N ALA A 2 27.55 20.80 1.65
CA ALA A 2 26.11 20.83 1.76
C ALA A 2 25.63 19.69 0.84
N SER A 3 25.13 18.61 1.43
CA SER A 3 24.56 17.48 0.71
C SER A 3 23.39 17.99 -0.11
N LYS A 4 23.52 17.95 -1.44
CA LYS A 4 22.45 18.26 -2.39
C LYS A 4 21.49 17.07 -2.36
N SER A 5 20.46 17.12 -1.51
CA SER A 5 19.36 16.15 -1.55
C SER A 5 18.60 16.35 -2.86
N SER A 6 18.56 15.31 -3.68
CA SER A 6 17.83 15.23 -4.95
C SER A 6 16.33 15.47 -4.76
N PRO A 7 15.62 16.10 -5.73
CA PRO A 7 14.23 16.52 -5.58
C PRO A 7 13.23 15.40 -5.85
N PHE A 8 13.44 14.24 -5.22
CA PHE A 8 12.35 13.34 -4.91
C PHE A 8 12.10 13.52 -3.42
N GLU A 9 11.59 14.69 -3.03
CA GLU A 9 11.04 14.86 -1.69
C GLU A 9 9.86 13.89 -1.58
N THR A 10 10.09 12.75 -0.93
CA THR A 10 9.04 11.79 -0.64
C THR A 10 8.02 12.49 0.25
N LYS A 11 6.96 12.98 -0.37
CA LYS A 11 5.94 13.81 0.29
C LYS A 11 5.10 13.00 1.27
N PHE A 12 5.11 11.68 1.21
CA PHE A 12 4.35 10.83 2.12
C PHE A 12 5.25 9.77 2.73
N SER A 13 5.17 9.62 4.06
CA SER A 13 5.83 8.52 4.77
C SER A 13 4.81 7.42 5.02
N PHE A 14 5.03 6.24 4.43
CA PHE A 14 4.16 5.08 4.61
C PHE A 14 4.68 4.17 5.72
N ASN A 15 3.89 4.05 6.79
CA ASN A 15 4.21 3.19 7.93
C ASN A 15 3.37 1.92 7.86
N LEU A 16 4.02 0.75 7.85
CA LEU A 16 3.33 -0.54 7.83
C LEU A 16 2.49 -0.73 9.10
N LEU A 17 1.27 -1.22 8.93
CA LEU A 17 0.34 -1.55 10.02
C LEU A 17 0.22 -3.07 10.15
N PRO A 18 1.14 -3.74 10.87
CA PRO A 18 1.17 -5.20 10.95
C PRO A 18 -0.05 -5.79 11.69
N THR A 19 -0.72 -4.98 12.51
CA THR A 19 -1.92 -5.38 13.28
C THR A 19 -3.21 -5.35 12.47
N LYS A 20 -3.21 -4.74 11.28
CA LYS A 20 -4.37 -4.74 10.37
C LYS A 20 -4.46 -6.11 9.71
N THR A 21 -5.44 -6.90 10.15
CA THR A 21 -5.77 -8.18 9.52
C THR A 21 -6.77 -7.98 8.37
N PHE A 22 -6.75 -8.92 7.43
CA PHE A 22 -7.62 -8.91 6.25
C PHE A 22 -8.49 -10.18 6.23
N PRO A 23 -9.62 -10.20 6.97
CA PRO A 23 -10.45 -11.39 7.11
C PRO A 23 -10.98 -11.93 5.79
N PHE A 24 -11.16 -11.06 4.78
CA PHE A 24 -11.63 -11.46 3.45
C PHE A 24 -10.67 -12.46 2.77
N LEU A 25 -9.37 -12.44 3.08
CA LEU A 25 -8.42 -13.42 2.56
C LEU A 25 -8.65 -14.82 3.11
N GLN A 26 -9.41 -14.97 4.20
CA GLN A 26 -9.78 -16.25 4.80
C GLN A 26 -11.25 -16.61 4.56
N ASP A 27 -12.03 -15.68 3.98
CA ASP A 27 -13.43 -15.92 3.66
C ASP A 27 -13.57 -16.97 2.55
N ARG A 28 -14.47 -17.93 2.75
CA ARG A 28 -14.64 -19.07 1.84
C ARG A 28 -15.05 -18.65 0.43
N SER A 29 -15.96 -17.67 0.32
CA SER A 29 -16.45 -17.22 -0.98
C SER A 29 -15.34 -16.53 -1.77
N THR A 30 -14.53 -15.72 -1.07
CA THR A 30 -13.37 -15.06 -1.63
C THR A 30 -12.30 -16.06 -2.04
N LEU A 31 -11.97 -17.03 -1.19
CA LEU A 31 -11.00 -18.08 -1.50
C LEU A 31 -11.40 -18.89 -2.75
N GLN A 32 -12.68 -19.24 -2.89
CA GLN A 32 -13.19 -19.93 -4.09
C GLN A 32 -13.01 -19.09 -5.36
N LEU A 33 -13.27 -17.79 -5.29
CA LEU A 33 -13.00 -16.88 -6.41
C LEU A 33 -11.51 -16.85 -6.72
N LEU A 34 -10.65 -16.67 -5.72
CA LEU A 34 -9.20 -16.65 -5.91
C LEU A 34 -8.67 -17.96 -6.53
N MET A 35 -9.21 -19.11 -6.14
CA MET A 35 -8.89 -20.39 -6.78
C MET A 35 -9.32 -20.45 -8.24
N LYS A 36 -10.56 -20.03 -8.55
CA LYS A 36 -11.10 -20.02 -9.92
C LYS A 36 -10.21 -19.22 -10.89
N TRP A 37 -9.61 -18.14 -10.42
CA TRP A 37 -8.72 -17.28 -11.20
C TRP A 37 -7.24 -17.65 -11.09
N SER A 38 -6.88 -18.75 -10.41
CA SER A 38 -5.48 -19.13 -10.13
C SER A 38 -4.69 -18.03 -9.39
N MET A 39 -5.37 -17.28 -8.54
CA MET A 39 -4.85 -16.17 -7.73
C MET A 39 -4.63 -16.56 -6.27
N LEU A 40 -5.15 -17.70 -5.82
CA LEU A 40 -4.96 -18.17 -4.45
C LEU A 40 -3.46 -18.35 -4.15
N GLY A 41 -2.99 -17.73 -3.06
CA GLY A 41 -1.58 -17.73 -2.66
C GLY A 41 -0.67 -16.78 -3.44
N ARG A 42 -1.19 -16.12 -4.50
CA ARG A 42 -0.44 -15.12 -5.29
C ARG A 42 -0.75 -13.68 -4.87
N ILE A 43 -1.82 -13.49 -4.11
CA ILE A 43 -2.21 -12.17 -3.57
C ILE A 43 -1.78 -12.07 -2.11
N SER A 44 -1.18 -10.93 -1.78
CA SER A 44 -0.96 -10.48 -0.40
C SER A 44 -1.64 -9.13 -0.20
N ALA A 45 -2.01 -8.84 1.05
CA ALA A 45 -2.55 -7.54 1.43
C ALA A 45 -1.72 -6.98 2.58
N GLN A 46 -1.41 -5.69 2.49
CA GLN A 46 -0.71 -4.94 3.52
C GLN A 46 -1.43 -3.61 3.72
N ALA A 47 -1.48 -3.15 4.96
CA ALA A 47 -2.05 -1.85 5.29
C ALA A 47 -0.92 -0.91 5.68
N PHE A 48 -1.00 0.33 5.22
CA PHE A 48 -0.09 1.39 5.59
C PHE A 48 -0.90 2.58 6.11
N SER A 49 -0.37 3.26 7.13
CA SER A 49 -0.79 4.62 7.48
C SER A 49 0.18 5.61 6.86
N PHE A 50 -0.31 6.82 6.56
CA PHE A 50 0.52 7.93 6.10
C PHE A 50 0.30 9.14 7.00
N ASP A 51 1.31 9.99 7.08
CA ASP A 51 1.43 11.11 8.01
C ASP A 51 0.78 12.41 7.50
N GLN A 52 0.67 12.59 6.20
CA GLN A 52 0.17 13.83 5.59
C GLN A 52 -1.25 13.70 5.02
N THR A 53 -2.06 14.76 5.13
CA THR A 53 -3.40 14.77 4.55
C THR A 53 -3.35 14.54 3.04
N PHE A 54 -4.07 13.51 2.57
CA PHE A 54 -4.21 13.25 1.15
C PHE A 54 -5.19 14.25 0.52
N TYR A 55 -4.74 14.89 -0.56
CA TYR A 55 -5.60 15.72 -1.41
C TYR A 55 -5.63 15.13 -2.83
N PRO A 56 -6.80 14.96 -3.46
CA PRO A 56 -6.92 14.30 -4.77
C PRO A 56 -6.03 14.88 -5.88
N TYR A 57 -5.74 16.19 -5.84
CA TYR A 57 -4.89 16.86 -6.82
C TYR A 57 -3.39 16.54 -6.67
N ASN A 58 -2.97 15.95 -5.54
CA ASN A 58 -1.59 15.48 -5.29
C ASN A 58 -1.45 13.97 -5.53
N SER A 59 -2.37 13.33 -6.25
CA SER A 59 -2.36 11.88 -6.49
C SER A 59 -1.07 11.37 -7.14
N HIS A 60 -0.47 12.18 -8.03
CA HIS A 60 0.80 11.86 -8.68
C HIS A 60 1.96 11.76 -7.68
N ASP A 61 1.95 12.59 -6.63
CA ASP A 61 2.97 12.57 -5.58
C ASP A 61 2.75 11.43 -4.57
N PHE A 62 1.51 10.97 -4.41
CA PHE A 62 1.12 9.93 -3.45
C PHE A 62 1.63 8.54 -3.83
N THR A 63 1.70 8.24 -5.13
CA THR A 63 2.14 6.93 -5.64
C THR A 63 3.65 6.83 -5.84
N LEU A 64 4.40 7.91 -5.63
CA LEU A 64 5.87 7.90 -5.66
C LEU A 64 6.41 7.31 -4.36
N VAL A 65 6.19 6.01 -4.17
CA VAL A 65 6.86 5.20 -3.14
C VAL A 65 8.14 4.66 -3.77
N SER A 66 9.30 5.18 -3.37
CA SER A 66 10.63 4.69 -3.77
C SER A 66 11.03 3.46 -2.97
#